data_AF-A0A962CLY3-F1
#
_entry.id   AF-A0A962CLY3-F1
#
_cell.length_a   1.000
_cell.length_b   1.000
_cell.length_c   1.000
_cell.angle_alpha   90.00
_cell.angle_beta   90.00
_cell.angle_gamma   90.00
#
_symmetry.space_group_name_H-M   'P 1'
#
loop_
_entity.id
_entity.type
_entity.pdbx_description
1 polymer ?
#
loop_
_entity_poly.entity_id
_entity_poly.type
_entity_poly.pdbx_seq_one_letter_code
_entity_poly.pdbx_strand_id
1 'polypeptide(L)'
;MIRPRRIAFARLLLVAALTLPAGAVTAQTSSRETVALPDTAAGHLMSDWIAQCREPDLARMTAWIGKHLSSGGAGRMSAGARAADMFETCSANGGLAPVAVASSEPLSITLRMQGRKTGAWFEGVLIANAEGQLDRGGLRPALPEESSLPARLDDAAMAREVKQTVARLTDAGLFSGIVTVARGDTVIARASGGFANRAENTPITGSSRFTLGSMGKMFTAVAIGQLADRNKLTLDDTVGKFFPDYPNKTVRDKVSVAMLLSHTSGMGDFLDKRTPAMMKHGVHRAAEFMPLYANDEPAFAPGSGREYSNAGFALAGAIVEKVSGESYPDYLRKHIFEPAGMLHSSANNIPLADPALVTPYTKEGSPDWKIAEADIGSPAGGAISSADDLVRFAEALRSGRLVSKAWLK
;
A
#
# COMPACT_ATOMS: atom_id res chain seq x y z
N MET A 1 70.15 -5.75 1.21
CA MET A 1 70.93 -6.83 1.83
C MET A 1 70.19 -7.26 3.09
N ILE A 2 69.75 -8.50 3.36
CA ILE A 2 69.94 -9.83 2.80
C ILE A 2 68.69 -10.64 3.23
N ARG A 3 68.05 -11.36 2.30
CA ARG A 3 67.20 -12.54 2.59
C ARG A 3 68.12 -13.70 2.97
N PRO A 4 67.68 -14.64 3.82
CA PRO A 4 67.44 -16.01 3.33
C PRO A 4 66.23 -16.64 4.03
N ARG A 5 65.73 -17.86 3.74
CA ARG A 5 65.60 -18.73 2.57
C ARG A 5 64.59 -19.80 3.02
N ARG A 6 63.84 -20.34 2.07
CA ARG A 6 62.86 -21.44 2.22
C ARG A 6 63.51 -22.74 2.70
N ILE A 7 62.76 -23.53 3.47
CA ILE A 7 62.80 -24.99 3.39
C ILE A 7 61.36 -25.48 3.21
N ALA A 8 61.15 -26.18 2.10
CA ALA A 8 59.94 -26.92 1.80
C ALA A 8 60.09 -28.35 2.37
N PHE A 9 59.02 -28.89 2.94
CA PHE A 9 58.75 -30.32 2.89
C PHE A 9 57.25 -30.54 2.77
N ALA A 10 56.88 -31.16 1.65
CA ALA A 10 55.56 -31.68 1.38
C ALA A 10 55.30 -32.90 2.25
N ARG A 11 54.10 -32.98 2.87
CA ARG A 11 53.43 -34.25 3.12
C ARG A 11 51.93 -34.10 2.89
N LEU A 12 51.52 -34.79 1.83
CA LEU A 12 50.18 -35.19 1.46
C LEU A 12 49.51 -35.89 2.64
N LEU A 13 48.32 -35.44 3.05
CA LEU A 13 47.38 -36.29 3.79
C LEU A 13 45.95 -35.84 3.44
N LEU A 14 45.27 -36.75 2.73
CA LEU A 14 43.83 -36.80 2.50
C LEU A 14 43.04 -36.44 3.76
N VAL A 15 42.15 -35.46 3.68
CA VAL A 15 40.97 -35.39 4.55
C VAL A 15 39.76 -35.11 3.67
N ALA A 16 38.81 -36.04 3.77
CA ALA A 16 37.63 -36.16 2.94
C ALA A 16 36.82 -34.86 2.87
N ALA A 17 36.43 -34.49 1.64
CA ALA A 17 35.32 -33.60 1.41
C ALA A 17 34.05 -34.28 1.95
N LEU A 18 33.65 -33.91 3.17
CA LEU A 18 32.28 -34.12 3.62
C LEU A 18 31.40 -33.17 2.83
N THR A 19 30.97 -33.63 1.66
CA THR A 19 29.77 -33.12 0.99
C THR A 19 28.61 -33.31 1.94
N LEU A 20 28.28 -32.28 2.72
CA LEU A 20 26.98 -32.19 3.35
C LEU A 20 25.97 -32.20 2.20
N PRO A 21 25.02 -33.14 2.16
CA PRO A 21 23.93 -32.99 1.22
C PRO A 21 23.24 -31.68 1.60
N ALA A 22 23.16 -30.77 0.65
CA ALA A 22 22.17 -29.71 0.69
C ALA A 22 20.83 -30.44 0.79
N GLY A 23 20.36 -30.63 2.02
CA GLY A 23 19.00 -31.06 2.28
C GLY A 23 18.13 -29.95 1.72
N ALA A 24 17.73 -30.09 0.46
CA ALA A 24 16.57 -29.42 -0.03
C ALA A 24 15.48 -29.77 0.98
N VAL A 25 15.11 -28.79 1.81
CA VAL A 25 13.75 -28.76 2.31
C VAL A 25 12.92 -28.53 1.06
N THR A 26 12.64 -29.63 0.37
CA THR A 26 11.51 -29.72 -0.51
C THR A 26 10.37 -29.23 0.36
N ALA A 27 9.90 -28.01 0.08
CA ALA A 27 8.53 -27.68 0.41
C ALA A 27 7.74 -28.89 -0.09
N GLN A 28 7.15 -29.66 0.82
CA GLN A 28 6.21 -30.69 0.44
C GLN A 28 5.18 -29.92 -0.39
N THR A 29 5.31 -30.03 -1.71
CA THR A 29 4.21 -29.87 -2.62
C THR A 29 3.30 -31.01 -2.22
N SER A 30 2.49 -30.79 -1.18
CA SER A 30 1.25 -31.51 -1.04
C SER A 30 0.62 -31.40 -2.42
N SER A 31 0.40 -32.56 -3.03
CA SER A 31 -0.51 -32.65 -4.16
C SER A 31 -1.79 -31.99 -3.67
N ARG A 32 -2.00 -30.71 -4.04
CA ARG A 32 -3.19 -29.97 -3.64
C ARG A 32 -4.36 -30.75 -4.22
N GLU A 33 -5.05 -31.49 -3.38
CA GLU A 33 -6.35 -32.06 -3.71
C GLU A 33 -7.17 -30.95 -4.34
N THR A 34 -7.74 -31.24 -5.51
CA THR A 34 -8.70 -30.35 -6.15
C THR A 34 -9.84 -30.12 -5.17
N VAL A 35 -10.00 -28.88 -4.68
CA VAL A 35 -11.13 -28.50 -3.84
C VAL A 35 -12.42 -28.87 -4.57
N ALA A 36 -13.15 -29.85 -4.04
CA ALA A 36 -14.44 -30.24 -4.58
C ALA A 36 -15.44 -29.10 -4.33
N LEU A 37 -15.99 -28.54 -5.40
CA LEU A 37 -16.99 -27.49 -5.30
C LEU A 37 -18.37 -28.11 -5.02
N PRO A 38 -19.20 -27.48 -4.18
CA PRO A 38 -20.56 -27.95 -3.90
C PRO A 38 -21.41 -28.04 -5.18
N ASP A 39 -22.28 -29.04 -5.24
CA ASP A 39 -23.29 -29.20 -6.30
C ASP A 39 -24.44 -28.20 -6.08
N THR A 40 -24.17 -26.93 -6.39
CA THR A 40 -25.11 -25.81 -6.32
C THR A 40 -25.00 -24.96 -7.59
N ALA A 41 -25.99 -24.12 -7.88
CA ALA A 41 -25.94 -23.21 -9.02
C ALA A 41 -24.70 -22.29 -8.96
N ALA A 42 -24.40 -21.76 -7.77
CA ALA A 42 -23.20 -20.97 -7.56
C ALA A 42 -21.91 -21.79 -7.66
N GLY A 43 -21.90 -23.04 -7.17
CA GLY A 43 -20.76 -23.96 -7.27
C GLY A 43 -20.39 -24.29 -8.72
N HIS A 44 -21.37 -24.57 -9.57
CA HIS A 44 -21.17 -24.79 -10.99
C HIS A 44 -20.65 -23.54 -11.71
N LEU A 45 -21.27 -22.38 -11.45
CA LEU A 45 -20.84 -21.11 -12.02
C LEU A 45 -19.38 -20.79 -11.63
N MET A 46 -19.00 -21.07 -10.39
CA MET A 46 -17.63 -20.89 -9.89
C MET A 46 -16.64 -21.87 -10.49
N SER A 47 -17.04 -23.13 -10.70
CA SER A 47 -16.23 -24.12 -11.40
C SER A 47 -15.86 -23.62 -12.81
N ASP A 48 -16.86 -23.16 -13.56
CA ASP A 48 -16.67 -22.64 -14.92
C ASP A 48 -15.81 -21.37 -14.92
N TRP A 49 -16.02 -20.48 -13.96
CA TRP A 49 -15.24 -19.25 -13.79
C TRP A 49 -13.76 -19.55 -13.52
N ILE A 50 -13.47 -20.50 -12.61
CA ILE A 50 -12.08 -20.92 -12.32
C ILE A 50 -11.45 -21.55 -13.56
N ALA A 51 -12.20 -22.32 -14.34
CA ALA A 51 -11.69 -22.95 -15.55
C ALA A 51 -11.19 -21.90 -16.56
N GLN A 52 -11.91 -20.77 -16.72
CA GLN A 52 -11.43 -19.66 -17.55
C GLN A 52 -10.08 -19.11 -17.06
N CYS A 53 -9.86 -19.08 -15.75
CA CYS A 53 -8.63 -18.56 -15.16
C CYS A 53 -7.44 -19.53 -15.20
N ARG A 54 -7.61 -20.79 -15.60
CA ARG A 54 -6.46 -21.72 -15.74
C ARG A 54 -5.56 -21.32 -16.90
N GLU A 55 -6.16 -20.94 -18.01
CA GLU A 55 -5.49 -20.45 -19.22
C GLU A 55 -6.17 -19.14 -19.65
N PRO A 56 -5.75 -18.00 -19.08
CA PRO A 56 -6.41 -16.72 -19.29
C PRO A 56 -6.41 -16.30 -20.77
N ASP A 57 -7.60 -15.96 -21.27
CA ASP A 57 -7.80 -15.47 -22.63
C ASP A 57 -8.97 -14.49 -22.63
N LEU A 58 -8.71 -13.26 -23.05
CA LEU A 58 -9.67 -12.18 -22.95
C LEU A 58 -10.93 -12.43 -23.79
N ALA A 59 -10.79 -13.05 -24.97
CA ALA A 59 -11.92 -13.31 -25.85
C ALA A 59 -12.84 -14.40 -25.27
N ARG A 60 -12.27 -15.50 -24.78
CA ARG A 60 -13.03 -16.57 -24.11
C ARG A 60 -13.71 -16.06 -22.84
N MET A 61 -13.01 -15.30 -22.01
CA MET A 61 -13.58 -14.71 -20.80
C MET A 61 -14.71 -13.73 -21.14
N THR A 62 -14.55 -12.90 -22.18
CA THR A 62 -15.61 -11.99 -22.64
C THR A 62 -16.85 -12.74 -23.10
N ALA A 63 -16.68 -13.81 -23.89
CA ALA A 63 -17.78 -14.65 -24.34
C ALA A 63 -18.49 -15.37 -23.18
N TRP A 64 -17.71 -15.91 -22.23
CA TRP A 64 -18.24 -16.54 -21.02
C TRP A 64 -19.05 -15.55 -20.18
N ILE A 65 -18.51 -14.36 -19.89
CA ILE A 65 -19.24 -13.35 -19.13
C ILE A 65 -20.49 -12.91 -19.89
N GLY A 66 -20.41 -12.66 -21.20
CA GLY A 66 -21.56 -12.29 -22.00
C GLY A 66 -22.69 -13.33 -21.97
N LYS A 67 -22.35 -14.62 -21.92
CA LYS A 67 -23.32 -15.72 -21.84
C LYS A 67 -23.92 -15.89 -20.43
N HIS A 68 -23.11 -15.71 -19.39
CA HIS A 68 -23.48 -16.05 -18.02
C HIS A 68 -23.94 -14.85 -17.20
N LEU A 69 -23.76 -13.61 -17.66
CA LEU A 69 -24.12 -12.40 -16.93
C LEU A 69 -25.63 -12.13 -16.96
N SER A 70 -26.23 -11.93 -15.79
CA SER A 70 -27.62 -11.50 -15.67
C SER A 70 -27.83 -10.04 -16.06
N SER A 71 -29.06 -9.67 -16.39
CA SER A 71 -29.45 -8.28 -16.69
C SER A 71 -29.16 -7.32 -15.52
N GLY A 72 -29.43 -7.74 -14.28
CA GLY A 72 -29.14 -6.96 -13.07
C GLY A 72 -27.64 -6.73 -12.84
N GLY A 73 -26.81 -7.73 -13.16
CA GLY A 73 -25.36 -7.61 -13.12
C GLY A 73 -24.84 -6.60 -14.15
N ALA A 74 -25.37 -6.61 -15.38
CA ALA A 74 -24.93 -5.73 -16.47
C ALA A 74 -25.07 -4.23 -16.15
N GLY A 75 -26.07 -3.84 -15.34
CA GLY A 75 -26.28 -2.44 -14.94
C GLY A 75 -25.20 -1.86 -14.02
N ARG A 76 -24.30 -2.69 -13.46
CA ARG A 76 -23.22 -2.23 -12.55
C ARG A 76 -21.87 -2.04 -13.23
N MET A 77 -21.54 -2.94 -14.17
CA MET A 77 -20.28 -2.94 -14.91
C MET A 77 -20.51 -3.66 -16.24
N SER A 78 -19.85 -3.22 -17.30
CA SER A 78 -19.97 -3.89 -18.60
C SER A 78 -19.35 -5.29 -18.56
N ALA A 79 -19.82 -6.19 -19.42
CA ALA A 79 -19.24 -7.52 -19.57
C ALA A 79 -17.75 -7.46 -19.96
N GLY A 80 -17.39 -6.52 -20.84
CA GLY A 80 -16.00 -6.31 -21.27
C GLY A 80 -15.09 -5.84 -20.13
N ALA A 81 -15.54 -4.91 -19.29
CA ALA A 81 -14.76 -4.46 -18.14
C ALA A 81 -14.53 -5.59 -17.12
N ARG A 82 -15.54 -6.43 -16.87
CA ARG A 82 -15.38 -7.64 -16.03
C ARG A 82 -14.39 -8.63 -16.63
N ALA A 83 -14.45 -8.84 -17.94
CA ALA A 83 -13.56 -9.77 -18.62
C ALA A 83 -12.10 -9.27 -18.58
N ALA A 84 -11.90 -7.96 -18.75
CA ALA A 84 -10.59 -7.34 -18.65
C ALA A 84 -9.99 -7.48 -17.24
N ASP A 85 -10.76 -7.17 -16.20
CA ASP A 85 -10.33 -7.32 -14.79
C ASP A 85 -9.99 -8.77 -14.43
N MET A 86 -10.84 -9.71 -14.85
CA MET A 86 -10.62 -11.14 -14.69
C MET A 86 -9.37 -11.62 -15.44
N PHE A 87 -9.21 -11.19 -16.70
CA PHE A 87 -8.05 -11.53 -17.54
C PHE A 87 -6.76 -10.99 -16.95
N GLU A 88 -6.74 -9.73 -16.54
CA GLU A 88 -5.57 -9.09 -15.93
C GLU A 88 -5.16 -9.83 -14.66
N THR A 89 -6.11 -10.05 -13.75
CA THR A 89 -5.83 -10.75 -12.49
C THR A 89 -5.35 -12.17 -12.73
N CYS A 90 -6.03 -12.96 -13.57
CA CYS A 90 -5.63 -14.35 -13.78
C CYS A 90 -4.31 -14.44 -14.57
N SER A 91 -4.06 -13.57 -15.55
CA SER A 91 -2.78 -13.53 -16.29
C SER A 91 -1.61 -13.15 -15.40
N ALA A 92 -1.76 -12.10 -14.59
CA ALA A 92 -0.78 -11.66 -13.61
C ALA A 92 -0.35 -12.81 -12.68
N ASN A 93 -1.31 -13.65 -12.30
CA ASN A 93 -1.11 -14.71 -11.32
C ASN A 93 -0.73 -16.07 -11.92
N GLY A 94 -0.59 -16.20 -13.25
CA GLY A 94 -0.39 -17.49 -13.92
C GLY A 94 -1.57 -18.45 -13.72
N GLY A 95 -2.77 -17.87 -13.57
CA GLY A 95 -4.00 -18.51 -13.16
C GLY A 95 -4.17 -18.62 -11.64
N LEU A 96 -5.39 -19.01 -11.24
CA LEU A 96 -5.76 -19.19 -9.84
C LEU A 96 -5.97 -20.68 -9.52
N ALA A 97 -5.59 -21.08 -8.32
CA ALA A 97 -5.82 -22.41 -7.77
C ALA A 97 -6.75 -22.30 -6.56
N PRO A 98 -7.91 -22.98 -6.52
CA PRO A 98 -8.74 -23.04 -5.33
C PRO A 98 -8.01 -23.75 -4.19
N VAL A 99 -8.20 -23.25 -2.98
CA VAL A 99 -7.61 -23.77 -1.75
C VAL A 99 -8.68 -24.22 -0.77
N ALA A 100 -9.77 -23.46 -0.60
CA ALA A 100 -10.87 -23.83 0.28
C ALA A 100 -12.19 -23.16 -0.14
N VAL A 101 -13.31 -23.80 0.21
CA VAL A 101 -14.64 -23.18 0.20
C VAL A 101 -14.82 -22.43 1.52
N ALA A 102 -14.88 -21.10 1.47
CA ALA A 102 -15.08 -20.28 2.67
C ALA A 102 -16.55 -20.23 3.10
N SER A 103 -17.47 -20.20 2.12
CA SER A 103 -18.91 -20.32 2.34
C SER A 103 -19.59 -20.82 1.08
N SER A 104 -20.69 -21.56 1.22
CA SER A 104 -21.53 -21.96 0.09
C SER A 104 -22.99 -22.02 0.49
N GLU A 105 -23.82 -21.35 -0.31
CA GLU A 105 -25.28 -21.40 -0.32
C GLU A 105 -25.73 -21.81 -1.74
N PRO A 106 -27.02 -22.10 -1.99
CA PRO A 106 -27.49 -22.49 -3.33
C PRO A 106 -27.13 -21.47 -4.43
N LEU A 107 -27.20 -20.17 -4.10
CA LEU A 107 -27.02 -19.05 -5.02
C LEU A 107 -25.78 -18.20 -4.73
N SER A 108 -24.96 -18.52 -3.73
CA SER A 108 -23.71 -17.80 -3.48
C SER A 108 -22.59 -18.73 -3.05
N ILE A 109 -21.38 -18.43 -3.50
CA ILE A 109 -20.19 -19.17 -3.10
C ILE A 109 -19.02 -18.21 -2.93
N THR A 110 -18.24 -18.47 -1.90
CA THR A 110 -17.00 -17.76 -1.61
C THR A 110 -15.86 -18.78 -1.58
N LEU A 111 -14.88 -18.58 -2.43
CA LEU A 111 -13.69 -19.43 -2.50
C LEU A 111 -12.45 -18.68 -2.11
N ARG A 112 -11.59 -19.34 -1.33
CA ARG A 112 -10.20 -18.93 -1.17
C ARG A 112 -9.37 -19.57 -2.28
N MET A 113 -8.58 -18.73 -2.93
CA MET A 113 -7.74 -19.10 -4.05
C MET A 113 -6.35 -18.52 -3.88
N GLN A 114 -5.38 -19.14 -4.53
CA GLN A 114 -4.02 -18.65 -4.60
C GLN A 114 -3.56 -18.54 -6.06
N GLY A 115 -2.87 -17.46 -6.39
CA GLY A 115 -2.19 -17.31 -7.66
C GLY A 115 -1.09 -18.36 -7.83
N ARG A 116 -1.09 -19.08 -8.96
CA ARG A 116 -0.18 -20.19 -9.22
C ARG A 116 1.28 -19.74 -9.32
N LYS A 117 1.52 -18.59 -9.95
CA LYS A 117 2.85 -17.97 -10.11
C LYS A 117 3.23 -17.11 -8.91
N THR A 118 2.24 -16.45 -8.31
CA THR A 118 2.46 -15.34 -7.38
C THR A 118 2.29 -15.70 -5.91
N GLY A 119 1.71 -16.86 -5.60
CA GLY A 119 1.33 -17.20 -4.23
C GLY A 119 0.35 -16.20 -3.58
N ALA A 120 -0.16 -15.21 -4.33
CA ALA A 120 -1.03 -14.18 -3.79
C ALA A 120 -2.39 -14.78 -3.49
N TRP A 121 -2.96 -14.40 -2.34
CA TRP A 121 -4.22 -14.94 -1.88
C TRP A 121 -5.37 -14.04 -2.33
N PHE A 122 -6.43 -14.69 -2.79
CA PHE A 122 -7.65 -14.04 -3.23
C PHE A 122 -8.85 -14.73 -2.62
N GLU A 123 -9.88 -13.94 -2.37
CA GLU A 123 -11.21 -14.46 -2.17
C GLU A 123 -12.05 -14.15 -3.42
N GLY A 124 -12.58 -15.19 -4.04
CA GLY A 124 -13.52 -15.07 -5.14
C GLY A 124 -14.94 -15.26 -4.63
N VAL A 125 -15.78 -14.26 -4.86
CA VAL A 125 -17.21 -14.31 -4.54
C VAL A 125 -17.98 -14.41 -5.84
N LEU A 126 -18.91 -15.34 -5.94
CA LEU A 126 -19.91 -15.37 -7.01
C LEU A 126 -21.30 -15.54 -6.43
N ILE A 127 -22.24 -14.77 -6.95
CA ILE A 127 -23.65 -14.77 -6.60
C ILE A 127 -24.44 -14.97 -7.89
N ALA A 128 -25.21 -16.05 -7.93
CA ALA A 128 -26.12 -16.38 -9.00
C ALA A 128 -27.53 -15.81 -8.74
N ASN A 129 -28.30 -15.54 -9.80
CA ASN A 129 -29.75 -15.33 -9.70
C ASN A 129 -30.50 -16.68 -9.70
N ALA A 130 -31.82 -16.65 -9.63
CA ALA A 130 -32.66 -17.85 -9.62
C ALA A 130 -32.50 -18.71 -10.89
N GLU A 131 -32.10 -18.09 -12.00
CA GLU A 131 -31.82 -18.73 -13.29
C GLU A 131 -30.39 -19.29 -13.39
N GLY A 132 -29.57 -19.19 -12.34
CA GLY A 132 -28.18 -19.67 -12.31
C GLY A 132 -27.18 -18.77 -13.05
N GLN A 133 -27.56 -17.55 -13.42
CA GLN A 133 -26.72 -16.56 -14.07
C GLN A 133 -25.96 -15.70 -13.05
N LEU A 134 -24.77 -15.22 -13.41
CA LEU A 134 -23.96 -14.30 -12.62
C LEU A 134 -24.69 -12.96 -12.39
N ASP A 135 -25.10 -12.69 -11.16
CA ASP A 135 -25.61 -11.38 -10.73
C ASP A 135 -24.47 -10.49 -10.21
N ARG A 136 -23.67 -11.03 -9.29
CA ARG A 136 -22.58 -10.31 -8.64
C ARG A 136 -21.39 -11.22 -8.40
N GLY A 137 -20.22 -10.61 -8.33
CA GLY A 137 -19.02 -11.31 -7.96
C GLY A 137 -17.77 -10.60 -8.41
N GLY A 138 -16.64 -11.19 -8.05
CA GLY A 138 -15.33 -10.64 -8.32
C GLY A 138 -14.29 -11.28 -7.42
N LEU A 139 -13.05 -10.85 -7.63
CA LEU A 139 -11.92 -11.22 -6.80
C LEU A 139 -11.56 -10.05 -5.89
N ARG A 140 -11.19 -10.36 -4.67
CA ARG A 140 -10.54 -9.41 -3.77
C ARG A 140 -9.28 -10.02 -3.19
N PRO A 141 -8.21 -9.24 -2.97
CA PRO A 141 -7.08 -9.71 -2.18
C PRO A 141 -7.55 -10.25 -0.83
N ALA A 142 -6.97 -11.37 -0.41
CA ALA A 142 -7.26 -12.01 0.85
C ALA A 142 -5.97 -12.27 1.63
N LEU A 143 -6.09 -12.45 2.93
CA LEU A 143 -5.00 -12.98 3.74
C LEU A 143 -4.97 -14.52 3.60
N PRO A 144 -3.80 -15.15 3.79
CA PRO A 144 -3.70 -16.59 3.94
C PRO A 144 -4.61 -17.10 5.07
N GLU A 145 -5.01 -18.36 5.01
CA GLU A 145 -5.66 -18.98 6.18
C GLU A 145 -4.66 -19.05 7.33
N GLU A 146 -5.06 -18.68 8.54
CA GLU A 146 -4.15 -18.70 9.70
C GLU A 146 -3.59 -20.11 9.96
N SER A 147 -4.40 -21.15 9.75
CA SER A 147 -4.00 -22.56 9.78
C SER A 147 -2.96 -22.94 8.73
N SER A 148 -2.87 -22.20 7.62
CA SER A 148 -1.88 -22.41 6.57
C SER A 148 -0.56 -21.68 6.83
N LEU A 149 -0.52 -20.80 7.83
CA LEU A 149 0.69 -20.08 8.21
C LEU A 149 1.57 -20.93 9.12
N PRO A 150 2.90 -20.84 8.99
CA PRO A 150 3.81 -21.50 9.90
C PRO A 150 3.60 -20.98 11.33
N ALA A 151 3.43 -21.90 12.29
CA ALA A 151 3.17 -21.57 13.70
C ALA A 151 4.30 -20.74 14.35
N ARG A 152 5.53 -20.82 13.82
CA ARG A 152 6.66 -19.97 14.20
C ARG A 152 7.62 -19.82 13.03
N LEU A 153 7.99 -18.57 12.73
CA LEU A 153 9.10 -18.24 11.85
C LEU A 153 10.22 -17.65 12.69
N ASP A 154 11.40 -18.25 12.63
CA ASP A 154 12.60 -17.56 13.09
C ASP A 154 13.01 -16.47 12.09
N ASP A 155 13.94 -15.62 12.52
CA ASP A 155 14.36 -14.45 11.74
C ASP A 155 15.00 -14.85 10.40
N ALA A 156 15.70 -15.98 10.37
CA ALA A 156 16.33 -16.49 9.16
C ALA A 156 15.29 -17.02 8.16
N ALA A 157 14.25 -17.71 8.64
CA ALA A 157 13.13 -18.18 7.83
C ALA A 157 12.32 -17.00 7.28
N MET A 158 12.03 -16.00 8.11
CA MET A 158 11.36 -14.78 7.68
C MET A 158 12.17 -14.02 6.62
N ALA A 159 13.49 -13.88 6.82
CA ALA A 159 14.36 -13.23 5.85
C ALA A 159 14.42 -13.98 4.51
N ARG A 160 14.44 -15.33 4.53
CA ARG A 160 14.37 -16.14 3.31
C ARG A 160 13.02 -15.96 2.60
N GLU A 161 11.91 -16.04 3.32
CA GLU A 161 10.57 -15.92 2.76
C GLU A 161 10.35 -14.55 2.09
N VAL A 162 10.74 -13.46 2.77
CA VAL A 162 10.64 -12.10 2.21
C VAL A 162 11.45 -11.99 0.91
N LYS A 163 12.68 -12.48 0.89
CA LYS A 163 13.54 -12.45 -0.31
C LYS A 163 12.95 -13.27 -1.46
N GLN A 164 12.49 -14.49 -1.18
CA GLN A 164 11.91 -15.38 -2.18
C GLN A 164 10.61 -14.81 -2.74
N THR A 165 9.74 -14.27 -1.89
CA THR A 165 8.48 -13.66 -2.33
C THR A 165 8.72 -12.39 -3.16
N VAL A 166 9.63 -11.50 -2.74
CA VAL A 166 9.98 -10.31 -3.55
C VAL A 166 10.57 -10.72 -4.90
N ALA A 167 11.53 -11.64 -4.93
CA ALA A 167 12.12 -12.13 -6.18
C ALA A 167 11.05 -12.73 -7.12
N ARG A 168 10.21 -13.63 -6.59
CA ARG A 168 9.15 -14.30 -7.36
C ARG A 168 8.12 -13.31 -7.92
N LEU A 169 7.74 -12.27 -7.17
CA LEU A 169 6.81 -11.24 -7.65
C LEU A 169 7.47 -10.28 -8.65
N THR A 170 8.75 -9.96 -8.47
CA THR A 170 9.53 -9.18 -9.44
C THR A 170 9.71 -9.92 -10.76
N ASP A 171 10.09 -11.20 -10.73
CA ASP A 171 10.19 -12.06 -11.92
C ASP A 171 8.82 -12.22 -12.62
N ALA A 172 7.73 -12.10 -11.86
CA ALA A 172 6.39 -12.07 -12.40
C ALA A 172 5.98 -10.74 -13.03
N GLY A 173 6.78 -9.68 -12.87
CA GLY A 173 6.45 -8.31 -13.33
C GLY A 173 5.43 -7.60 -12.45
N LEU A 174 5.14 -8.14 -11.26
CA LEU A 174 4.08 -7.67 -10.36
C LEU A 174 4.59 -6.87 -9.17
N PHE A 175 5.90 -6.83 -8.97
CA PHE A 175 6.51 -6.05 -7.90
C PHE A 175 7.70 -5.24 -8.42
N SER A 176 7.67 -3.94 -8.13
CA SER A 176 8.77 -3.00 -8.33
C SER A 176 8.83 -2.08 -7.12
N GLY A 177 9.74 -2.37 -6.19
CA GLY A 177 9.79 -1.68 -4.91
C GLY A 177 10.73 -2.36 -3.91
N ILE A 178 10.53 -2.05 -2.64
CA ILE A 178 11.31 -2.56 -1.52
C ILE A 178 10.40 -2.99 -0.37
N VAL A 179 10.74 -4.10 0.27
CA VAL A 179 10.14 -4.58 1.51
C VAL A 179 11.20 -4.62 2.58
N THR A 180 10.92 -4.00 3.73
CA THR A 180 11.75 -4.08 4.94
C THR A 180 10.90 -4.58 6.09
N VAL A 181 11.39 -5.60 6.79
CA VAL A 181 10.76 -6.16 7.99
C VAL A 181 11.72 -5.96 9.15
N ALA A 182 11.23 -5.38 10.24
CA ALA A 182 12.01 -5.10 11.43
C ALA A 182 11.30 -5.57 12.69
N ARG A 183 12.08 -5.87 13.72
CA ARG A 183 11.61 -6.11 15.09
C ARG A 183 12.35 -5.15 16.00
N GLY A 184 11.64 -4.15 16.52
CA GLY A 184 12.30 -3.03 17.18
C GLY A 184 13.18 -2.28 16.18
N ASP A 185 14.38 -1.91 16.60
CA ASP A 185 15.40 -1.28 15.76
C ASP A 185 16.15 -2.25 14.83
N THR A 186 15.89 -3.55 14.94
CA THR A 186 16.63 -4.58 14.22
C THR A 186 15.90 -4.97 12.94
N VAL A 187 16.53 -4.70 11.79
CA VAL A 187 16.05 -5.15 10.47
C VAL A 187 16.27 -6.65 10.34
N ILE A 188 15.17 -7.41 10.26
CA ILE A 188 15.15 -8.86 10.08
C ILE A 188 15.33 -9.21 8.59
N ALA A 189 14.68 -8.47 7.71
CA ALA A 189 14.70 -8.73 6.28
C ALA A 189 14.65 -7.43 5.48
N ARG A 190 15.37 -7.42 4.36
CA ARG A 190 15.24 -6.42 3.31
C ARG A 190 15.36 -7.10 1.96
N ALA A 191 14.43 -6.80 1.07
CA ALA A 191 14.46 -7.26 -0.31
C ALA A 191 13.89 -6.17 -1.23
N SER A 192 14.58 -5.88 -2.32
CA SER A 192 14.10 -5.01 -3.38
C SER A 192 14.04 -5.77 -4.70
N GLY A 193 13.24 -5.25 -5.63
CA GLY A 193 13.16 -5.78 -6.98
C GLY A 193 12.51 -4.77 -7.91
N GLY A 194 12.70 -4.96 -9.22
CA GLY A 194 12.25 -4.03 -10.24
C GLY A 194 13.10 -2.76 -10.32
N PHE A 195 12.49 -1.69 -10.81
CA PHE A 195 13.19 -0.49 -11.26
C PHE A 195 12.71 0.78 -10.54
N ALA A 196 13.66 1.60 -10.09
CA ALA A 196 13.45 2.98 -9.68
C ALA A 196 13.11 3.87 -10.88
N ASN A 197 13.68 3.57 -12.05
CA ASN A 197 13.34 4.17 -13.33
C ASN A 197 13.30 3.05 -14.38
N ARG A 198 12.10 2.78 -14.93
CA ARG A 198 11.91 1.71 -15.92
C ARG A 198 12.53 2.04 -17.27
N ALA A 199 12.55 3.31 -17.66
CA ALA A 199 13.11 3.73 -18.95
C ALA A 199 14.64 3.59 -18.98
N GLU A 200 15.28 3.85 -17.84
CA GLU A 200 16.74 3.79 -17.69
C GLU A 200 17.24 2.44 -17.14
N ASN A 201 16.33 1.51 -16.82
CA ASN A 201 16.62 0.27 -16.12
C ASN A 201 17.38 0.46 -14.79
N THR A 202 17.17 1.60 -14.11
CA THR A 202 17.77 1.89 -12.82
C THR A 202 17.10 1.01 -11.75
N PRO A 203 17.82 0.14 -11.03
CA PRO A 203 17.22 -0.79 -10.08
C PRO A 203 16.74 -0.09 -8.80
N ILE A 204 15.73 -0.67 -8.14
CA ILE A 204 15.39 -0.27 -6.75
C ILE A 204 16.49 -0.74 -5.80
N THR A 205 16.96 0.16 -4.94
CA THR A 205 17.98 -0.12 -3.92
C THR A 205 17.45 0.20 -2.52
N GLY A 206 18.25 -0.12 -1.49
CA GLY A 206 17.94 0.25 -0.10
C GLY A 206 17.88 1.76 0.15
N SER A 207 18.47 2.58 -0.73
CA SER A 207 18.44 4.04 -0.64
C SER A 207 17.34 4.68 -1.49
N SER A 208 16.57 3.88 -2.24
CA SER A 208 15.46 4.38 -3.03
C SER A 208 14.41 5.03 -2.13
N ARG A 209 13.92 6.18 -2.57
CA ARG A 209 12.89 6.97 -1.91
C ARG A 209 11.61 6.95 -2.73
N PHE A 210 10.48 6.96 -2.06
CA PHE A 210 9.16 6.83 -2.66
C PHE A 210 8.29 7.99 -2.23
N THR A 211 7.44 8.47 -3.14
CA THR A 211 6.29 9.27 -2.76
C THR A 211 5.31 8.38 -2.01
N LEU A 212 4.92 8.82 -0.81
CA LEU A 212 4.17 8.00 0.14
C LEU A 212 2.65 8.02 -0.08
N GLY A 213 2.17 8.88 -0.98
CA GLY A 213 0.75 9.19 -1.08
C GLY A 213 0.16 9.49 0.30
N SER A 214 -0.97 8.88 0.60
CA SER A 214 -1.73 9.15 1.83
C SER A 214 -1.07 8.67 3.13
N MET A 215 0.00 7.86 3.09
CA MET A 215 0.75 7.52 4.30
C MET A 215 1.34 8.78 4.99
N GLY A 216 1.56 9.86 4.25
CA GLY A 216 2.01 11.14 4.80
C GLY A 216 1.08 11.76 5.85
N LYS A 217 -0.21 11.40 5.87
CA LYS A 217 -1.19 11.83 6.88
C LYS A 217 -0.80 11.45 8.31
N MET A 218 -0.04 10.35 8.46
CA MET A 218 0.48 9.94 9.77
C MET A 218 1.38 11.02 10.37
N PHE A 219 2.18 11.72 9.56
CA PHE A 219 3.02 12.82 10.05
C PHE A 219 2.20 14.02 10.50
N THR A 220 1.14 14.37 9.78
CA THR A 220 0.19 15.43 10.17
C THR A 220 -0.48 15.12 11.51
N ALA A 221 -0.95 13.87 11.67
CA ALA A 221 -1.57 13.42 12.91
C ALA A 221 -0.60 13.49 14.11
N VAL A 222 0.65 13.05 13.92
CA VAL A 222 1.70 13.17 14.95
C VAL A 222 1.99 14.63 15.28
N ALA A 223 2.06 15.53 14.30
CA ALA A 223 2.27 16.95 14.53
C ALA A 223 1.14 17.58 15.38
N ILE A 224 -0.11 17.25 15.09
CA ILE A 224 -1.25 17.67 15.91
C ILE A 224 -1.13 17.09 17.33
N GLY A 225 -0.80 15.80 17.46
CA GLY A 225 -0.58 15.15 18.75
C GLY A 225 0.52 15.83 19.57
N GLN A 226 1.64 16.22 18.95
CA GLN A 226 2.73 16.95 19.59
C GLN A 226 2.30 18.32 20.13
N LEU A 227 1.47 19.04 19.37
CA LEU A 227 0.93 20.34 19.81
C LEU A 227 -0.09 20.15 20.94
N ALA A 228 -0.92 19.12 20.88
CA ALA A 228 -1.87 18.78 21.92
C ALA A 228 -1.20 18.34 23.23
N ASP A 229 -0.17 17.49 23.16
CA ASP A 229 0.66 17.09 24.32
C ASP A 229 1.28 18.31 25.04
N ARG A 230 1.58 19.37 24.29
CA ARG A 230 2.11 20.63 24.81
C ARG A 230 1.03 21.62 25.22
N ASN A 231 -0.23 21.18 25.31
CA ASN A 231 -1.42 21.98 25.62
C ASN A 231 -1.57 23.23 24.72
N LYS A 232 -1.08 23.16 23.47
CA LYS A 232 -1.21 24.27 22.50
C LYS A 232 -2.54 24.25 21.76
N LEU A 233 -3.17 23.08 21.68
CA LEU A 233 -4.51 22.87 21.14
C LEU A 233 -5.16 21.66 21.84
N THR A 234 -6.46 21.49 21.64
CA THR A 234 -7.21 20.27 21.98
C THR A 234 -7.86 19.70 20.72
N LEU A 235 -8.23 18.41 20.75
CA LEU A 235 -8.94 17.80 19.62
C LEU A 235 -10.36 18.35 19.41
N ASP A 236 -10.95 18.93 20.46
CA ASP A 236 -12.29 19.53 20.44
C ASP A 236 -12.29 20.98 19.96
N ASP A 237 -11.10 21.59 19.83
CA ASP A 237 -10.97 22.94 19.27
C ASP A 237 -11.56 22.98 17.86
N THR A 238 -12.41 23.98 17.60
CA THR A 238 -12.99 24.21 16.29
C THR A 238 -12.00 24.90 15.36
N VAL A 239 -12.20 24.76 14.04
CA VAL A 239 -11.45 25.48 13.02
C VAL A 239 -11.45 26.99 13.28
N GLY A 240 -12.59 27.54 13.70
CA GLY A 240 -12.77 28.97 13.99
C GLY A 240 -11.88 29.51 15.12
N LYS A 241 -11.43 28.66 16.05
CA LYS A 241 -10.45 29.05 17.07
C LYS A 241 -9.12 29.48 16.43
N PHE A 242 -8.71 28.82 15.35
CA PHE A 242 -7.44 29.08 14.66
C PHE A 242 -7.62 30.05 13.49
N PHE A 243 -8.76 30.00 12.82
CA PHE A 243 -9.10 30.78 11.64
C PHE A 243 -10.50 31.44 11.82
N PRO A 244 -10.61 32.52 12.59
CA PRO A 244 -11.91 33.18 12.88
C PRO A 244 -12.60 33.73 11.62
N ASP A 245 -11.80 34.06 10.60
CA ASP A 245 -12.27 34.56 9.31
C ASP A 245 -12.41 33.45 8.25
N TYR A 246 -12.42 32.16 8.65
CA TYR A 246 -12.64 31.07 7.71
C TYR A 246 -14.02 31.22 7.02
N PRO A 247 -14.09 31.20 5.68
CA PRO A 247 -15.27 31.69 4.96
C PRO A 247 -16.49 30.78 5.09
N ASN A 248 -16.32 29.45 5.06
CA ASN A 248 -17.41 28.53 5.33
C ASN A 248 -17.71 28.50 6.85
N LYS A 249 -18.82 29.10 7.27
CA LYS A 249 -19.23 29.18 8.68
C LYS A 249 -19.52 27.80 9.30
N THR A 250 -20.03 26.85 8.53
CA THR A 250 -20.26 25.47 9.02
C THR A 250 -18.94 24.81 9.39
N VAL A 251 -17.94 24.89 8.51
CA VAL A 251 -16.59 24.37 8.79
C VAL A 251 -15.97 25.11 9.96
N ARG A 252 -15.99 26.43 9.93
CA ARG A 252 -15.44 27.29 10.98
C ARG A 252 -15.99 26.95 12.36
N ASP A 253 -17.31 26.88 12.48
CA ASP A 253 -17.98 26.88 13.78
C ASP A 253 -18.25 25.47 14.32
N LYS A 254 -18.26 24.43 13.45
CA LYS A 254 -18.67 23.07 13.85
C LYS A 254 -17.63 21.98 13.61
N VAL A 255 -16.62 22.20 12.75
CA VAL A 255 -15.58 21.18 12.52
C VAL A 255 -14.50 21.31 13.58
N SER A 256 -14.25 20.24 14.33
CA SER A 256 -13.16 20.14 15.29
C SER A 256 -11.89 19.53 14.69
N VAL A 257 -10.76 19.70 15.36
CA VAL A 257 -9.48 19.04 14.99
C VAL A 257 -9.63 17.52 14.91
N ALA A 258 -10.36 16.89 15.85
CA ALA A 258 -10.65 15.46 15.80
C ALA A 258 -11.39 15.04 14.52
N MET A 259 -12.36 15.84 14.07
CA MET A 259 -13.12 15.53 12.84
C MET A 259 -12.26 15.61 11.59
N LEU A 260 -11.28 16.52 11.54
CA LEU A 260 -10.31 16.63 10.45
C LEU A 260 -9.47 15.35 10.32
N LEU A 261 -8.97 14.83 11.45
CA LEU A 261 -8.10 13.65 11.48
C LEU A 261 -8.87 12.33 11.32
N SER A 262 -10.14 12.28 11.70
CA SER A 262 -10.96 11.07 11.69
C SER A 262 -11.85 10.90 10.46
N HIS A 263 -11.76 11.81 9.49
CA HIS A 263 -12.57 11.80 8.26
C HIS A 263 -14.07 11.97 8.53
N THR A 264 -14.45 12.72 9.56
CA THR A 264 -15.85 12.97 9.94
C THR A 264 -16.24 14.45 9.85
N SER A 265 -15.41 15.29 9.23
CA SER A 265 -15.69 16.72 9.06
C SER A 265 -16.73 17.03 7.99
N GLY A 266 -16.98 16.09 7.07
CA GLY A 266 -17.77 16.31 5.86
C GLY A 266 -17.02 17.06 4.75
N MET A 267 -15.77 17.47 4.98
CA MET A 267 -14.96 18.14 3.96
C MET A 267 -14.51 17.18 2.85
N GLY A 268 -14.44 17.66 1.61
CA GLY A 268 -14.11 16.82 0.46
C GLY A 268 -12.62 16.76 0.10
N ASP A 269 -12.37 16.72 -1.20
CA ASP A 269 -11.05 16.68 -1.83
C ASP A 269 -10.66 18.03 -2.45
N PHE A 270 -9.36 18.25 -2.68
CA PHE A 270 -8.81 19.41 -3.36
C PHE A 270 -7.73 19.06 -4.40
N LEU A 271 -7.37 17.77 -4.53
CA LEU A 271 -6.22 17.35 -5.33
C LEU A 271 -6.38 17.71 -6.82
N ASP A 272 -7.59 17.69 -7.35
CA ASP A 272 -7.92 18.11 -8.72
C ASP A 272 -7.93 19.64 -8.91
N LYS A 273 -8.03 20.41 -7.82
CA LYS A 273 -8.05 21.89 -7.82
C LYS A 273 -6.66 22.52 -7.76
N ARG A 274 -5.59 21.71 -7.69
CA ARG A 274 -4.22 22.22 -7.57
C ARG A 274 -3.79 23.00 -8.81
N THR A 275 -3.05 24.08 -8.58
CA THR A 275 -2.61 24.95 -9.68
C THR A 275 -1.35 24.38 -10.38
N PRO A 276 -1.14 24.68 -11.67
CA PRO A 276 0.10 24.32 -12.35
C PRO A 276 1.36 24.85 -11.65
N ALA A 277 1.27 26.01 -10.98
CA ALA A 277 2.38 26.57 -10.22
C ALA A 277 2.75 25.69 -9.02
N MET A 278 1.75 25.22 -8.26
CA MET A 278 1.97 24.27 -7.16
C MET A 278 2.60 22.96 -7.67
N MET A 279 2.10 22.44 -8.79
CA MET A 279 2.64 21.21 -9.40
C MET A 279 4.05 21.38 -9.96
N LYS A 280 4.46 22.60 -10.30
CA LYS A 280 5.80 22.89 -10.83
C LYS A 280 6.83 23.22 -9.75
N HIS A 281 6.41 23.93 -8.70
CA HIS A 281 7.32 24.51 -7.70
C HIS A 281 7.19 23.86 -6.32
N GLY A 282 6.22 22.96 -6.15
CA GLY A 282 5.84 22.46 -4.83
C GLY A 282 5.12 23.51 -4.01
N VAL A 283 4.94 23.22 -2.73
CA VAL A 283 4.29 24.13 -1.78
C VAL A 283 5.19 24.31 -0.56
N HIS A 284 5.28 25.54 -0.08
CA HIS A 284 6.14 25.90 1.06
C HIS A 284 5.37 26.00 2.37
N ARG A 285 4.06 26.29 2.30
CA ARG A 285 3.16 26.35 3.45
C ARG A 285 1.87 25.60 3.24
N ALA A 286 1.41 24.90 4.27
CA ALA A 286 0.11 24.22 4.26
C ALA A 286 -1.05 25.18 3.98
N ALA A 287 -0.96 26.43 4.47
CA ALA A 287 -1.96 27.45 4.22
C ALA A 287 -2.19 27.78 2.73
N GLU A 288 -1.22 27.51 1.84
CA GLU A 288 -1.35 27.75 0.39
C GLU A 288 -2.40 26.84 -0.26
N PHE A 289 -2.73 25.69 0.34
CA PHE A 289 -3.81 24.83 -0.15
C PHE A 289 -5.20 25.33 0.23
N MET A 290 -5.32 26.19 1.25
CA MET A 290 -6.60 26.58 1.82
C MET A 290 -7.58 27.21 0.81
N PRO A 291 -7.14 28.08 -0.13
CA PRO A 291 -8.04 28.64 -1.14
C PRO A 291 -8.72 27.59 -2.05
N LEU A 292 -8.18 26.38 -2.14
CA LEU A 292 -8.70 25.31 -2.98
C LEU A 292 -9.98 24.66 -2.42
N TYR A 293 -10.20 24.75 -1.10
CA TYR A 293 -11.31 24.07 -0.43
C TYR A 293 -12.08 24.94 0.58
N ALA A 294 -11.62 26.15 0.89
CA ALA A 294 -12.20 26.95 1.98
C ALA A 294 -13.67 27.31 1.82
N ASN A 295 -14.14 27.38 0.57
CA ASN A 295 -15.52 27.73 0.22
C ASN A 295 -16.40 26.51 -0.09
N ASP A 296 -15.85 25.30 -0.07
CA ASP A 296 -16.62 24.10 -0.35
C ASP A 296 -17.62 23.84 0.79
N GLU A 297 -18.82 23.35 0.44
CA GLU A 297 -19.79 22.91 1.43
C GLU A 297 -19.48 21.47 1.89
N PRO A 298 -19.66 21.16 3.18
CA PRO A 298 -19.54 19.79 3.66
C PRO A 298 -20.56 18.86 2.98
N ALA A 299 -20.13 17.66 2.57
CA ALA A 299 -20.99 16.64 1.97
C ALA A 299 -22.07 16.11 2.95
N PHE A 300 -21.81 16.24 4.25
CA PHE A 300 -22.73 15.93 5.33
C PHE A 300 -22.45 16.83 6.54
N ALA A 301 -23.39 16.90 7.48
CA ALA A 301 -23.21 17.68 8.70
C ALA A 301 -21.99 17.17 9.50
N PRO A 302 -21.07 18.03 9.97
CA PRO A 302 -19.89 17.59 10.71
C PRO A 302 -20.24 16.63 11.86
N GLY A 303 -19.57 15.48 11.89
CA GLY A 303 -19.79 14.41 12.88
C GLY A 303 -20.93 13.43 12.57
N SER A 304 -21.79 13.69 11.57
CA SER A 304 -22.93 12.81 11.24
C SER A 304 -22.58 11.64 10.31
N GLY A 305 -21.38 11.62 9.74
CA GLY A 305 -20.94 10.63 8.79
C GLY A 305 -19.42 10.52 8.72
N ARG A 306 -18.93 9.67 7.81
CA ARG A 306 -17.50 9.47 7.57
C ARG A 306 -17.25 9.39 6.07
N GLU A 307 -16.36 10.25 5.58
CA GLU A 307 -15.89 10.25 4.20
C GLU A 307 -14.43 10.70 4.16
N TYR A 308 -13.63 9.98 3.37
CA TYR A 308 -12.21 10.25 3.24
C TYR A 308 -11.98 11.69 2.74
N SER A 309 -11.13 12.43 3.46
CA SER A 309 -10.98 13.87 3.24
C SER A 309 -9.51 14.26 3.17
N ASN A 310 -9.08 14.71 1.99
CA ASN A 310 -7.79 15.36 1.83
C ASN A 310 -7.84 16.80 2.35
N ALA A 311 -8.93 17.52 2.11
CA ALA A 311 -9.10 18.91 2.57
C ALA A 311 -9.05 19.00 4.10
N GLY A 312 -9.62 18.02 4.81
CA GLY A 312 -9.55 17.94 6.27
C GLY A 312 -8.10 17.87 6.78
N PHE A 313 -7.27 17.02 6.18
CA PHE A 313 -5.85 16.91 6.53
C PHE A 313 -5.03 18.12 6.10
N ALA A 314 -5.31 18.71 4.94
CA ALA A 314 -4.68 19.97 4.52
C ALA A 314 -4.95 21.10 5.52
N LEU A 315 -6.19 21.20 6.03
CA LEU A 315 -6.56 22.17 7.04
C LEU A 315 -5.88 21.87 8.39
N ALA A 316 -5.76 20.60 8.78
CA ALA A 316 -5.00 20.20 9.96
C ALA A 316 -3.52 20.63 9.86
N GLY A 317 -2.90 20.50 8.68
CA GLY A 317 -1.55 21.04 8.45
C GLY A 317 -1.47 22.56 8.58
N ALA A 318 -2.48 23.29 8.10
CA ALA A 318 -2.55 24.75 8.30
C ALA A 318 -2.70 25.12 9.79
N ILE A 319 -3.42 24.32 10.58
CA ILE A 319 -3.49 24.48 12.05
C ILE A 319 -2.10 24.27 12.68
N VAL A 320 -1.32 23.27 12.23
CA VAL A 320 0.06 23.07 12.71
C VAL A 320 0.89 24.33 12.49
N GLU A 321 0.83 24.94 11.30
CA GLU A 321 1.55 26.19 11.02
C GLU A 321 1.05 27.35 11.89
N LYS A 322 -0.27 27.50 12.00
CA LYS A 322 -0.88 28.59 12.77
C LYS A 322 -0.50 28.54 14.24
N VAL A 323 -0.45 27.34 14.83
CA VAL A 323 -0.19 27.14 16.26
C VAL A 323 1.30 27.13 16.58
N SER A 324 2.14 26.57 15.69
CA SER A 324 3.58 26.49 15.91
C SER A 324 4.34 27.75 15.48
N GLY A 325 3.83 28.49 14.49
CA GLY A 325 4.55 29.56 13.81
C GLY A 325 5.63 29.07 12.82
N GLU A 326 5.77 27.76 12.63
CA GLU A 326 6.72 27.15 11.70
C GLU A 326 6.00 26.76 10.39
N SER A 327 6.72 26.72 9.27
CA SER A 327 6.16 26.12 8.05
C SER A 327 5.89 24.63 8.29
N TYR A 328 4.88 24.06 7.64
CA TYR A 328 4.56 22.64 7.80
C TYR A 328 5.76 21.74 7.43
N PRO A 329 6.47 21.96 6.31
CA PRO A 329 7.71 21.22 6.02
C PRO A 329 8.78 21.33 7.11
N ASP A 330 9.00 22.53 7.65
CA ASP A 330 10.00 22.74 8.72
C ASP A 330 9.59 22.06 10.02
N TYR A 331 8.31 22.11 10.36
CA TYR A 331 7.79 21.45 11.55
C TYR A 331 8.02 19.93 11.46
N LEU A 332 7.66 19.30 10.33
CA LEU A 332 7.88 17.88 10.14
C LEU A 332 9.37 17.53 10.22
N ARG A 333 10.24 18.31 9.54
CA ARG A 333 11.68 18.07 9.58
C ARG A 333 12.22 18.09 11.01
N LYS A 334 11.93 19.15 11.76
CA LYS A 334 12.53 19.42 13.07
C LYS A 334 11.92 18.59 14.20
N HIS A 335 10.61 18.33 14.18
CA HIS A 335 9.91 17.68 15.30
C HIS A 335 9.56 16.21 15.03
N ILE A 336 9.67 15.73 13.78
CA ILE A 336 9.36 14.34 13.43
C ILE A 336 10.55 13.65 12.78
N PHE A 337 11.04 14.15 11.65
CA PHE A 337 12.05 13.45 10.87
C PHE A 337 13.40 13.40 11.59
N GLU A 338 13.92 14.54 12.05
CA GLU A 338 15.19 14.59 12.80
C GLU A 338 15.14 13.78 14.10
N PRO A 339 14.12 13.90 14.98
CA PRO A 339 14.04 13.11 16.22
C PRO A 339 13.86 11.60 15.98
N ALA A 340 13.23 11.21 14.86
CA ALA A 340 13.13 9.81 14.47
C ALA A 340 14.38 9.30 13.72
N GLY A 341 15.28 10.18 13.27
CA GLY A 341 16.43 9.81 12.45
C GLY A 341 16.08 9.51 10.98
N MET A 342 15.02 10.11 10.47
CA MET A 342 14.51 9.93 9.10
C MET A 342 15.21 10.86 8.11
N LEU A 343 16.49 10.60 7.85
CA LEU A 343 17.37 11.49 7.05
C LEU A 343 17.08 11.47 5.54
N HIS A 344 16.22 10.57 5.08
CA HIS A 344 15.85 10.38 3.67
C HIS A 344 14.38 10.76 3.44
N SER A 345 13.78 11.52 4.35
CA SER A 345 12.37 11.92 4.30
C SER A 345 12.20 13.42 4.08
N SER A 346 11.18 13.80 3.33
CA SER A 346 10.85 15.19 3.03
C SER A 346 9.35 15.37 2.93
N ALA A 347 8.82 16.50 3.43
CA ALA A 347 7.40 16.83 3.33
C ALA A 347 6.97 17.23 1.91
N ASN A 348 7.94 17.61 1.07
CA ASN A 348 7.73 18.04 -0.30
C ASN A 348 8.65 17.25 -1.26
N ASN A 349 8.12 16.91 -2.43
CA ASN A 349 8.76 16.13 -3.46
C ASN A 349 8.99 16.90 -4.77
N ILE A 350 8.56 18.17 -4.84
CA ILE A 350 8.73 19.01 -6.02
C ILE A 350 9.58 20.25 -5.68
N PRO A 351 10.60 20.58 -6.50
CA PRO A 351 10.97 19.91 -7.76
C PRO A 351 11.62 18.53 -7.57
N LEU A 352 11.30 17.59 -8.46
CA LEU A 352 11.85 16.22 -8.51
C LEU A 352 13.33 16.25 -8.98
N ALA A 353 14.23 16.79 -8.16
CA ALA A 353 15.65 16.90 -8.49
C ALA A 353 16.52 15.81 -7.83
N ASP A 354 15.89 14.74 -7.36
CA ASP A 354 16.54 13.70 -6.57
C ASP A 354 16.70 12.39 -7.36
N PRO A 355 17.93 11.97 -7.68
CA PRO A 355 18.20 10.68 -8.33
C PRO A 355 17.78 9.46 -7.48
N ALA A 356 17.65 9.61 -6.16
CA ALA A 356 17.20 8.53 -5.29
C ALA A 356 15.66 8.39 -5.28
N LEU A 357 14.92 9.36 -5.80
CA LEU A 357 13.47 9.34 -5.86
C LEU A 357 13.00 8.47 -7.02
N VAL A 358 12.18 7.48 -6.70
CA VAL A 358 11.60 6.55 -7.66
C VAL A 358 10.63 7.30 -8.58
N THR A 359 10.79 7.07 -9.88
CA THR A 359 9.85 7.56 -10.90
C THR A 359 8.57 6.74 -10.83
N PRO A 360 7.39 7.35 -10.63
CA PRO A 360 6.14 6.61 -10.56
C PRO A 360 5.70 6.17 -11.97
N TYR A 361 5.17 4.95 -12.08
CA TYR A 361 4.67 4.40 -13.33
C TYR A 361 3.25 3.84 -13.14
N THR A 362 2.44 3.95 -14.19
CA THR A 362 1.08 3.40 -14.24
C THR A 362 0.81 2.70 -15.57
N LYS A 363 -0.11 1.75 -15.56
CA LYS A 363 -0.74 1.15 -16.75
C LYS A 363 -2.19 1.61 -16.93
N GLU A 364 -2.65 2.56 -16.12
CA GLU A 364 -4.02 3.03 -16.20
C GLU A 364 -4.31 3.63 -17.59
N GLY A 365 -5.29 3.06 -18.29
CA GLY A 365 -5.64 3.43 -19.66
C GLY A 365 -4.58 3.07 -20.71
N SER A 366 -3.63 2.16 -20.42
CA SER A 366 -2.58 1.75 -21.36
C SER A 366 -2.09 0.31 -21.10
N PRO A 367 -1.89 -0.53 -22.13
CA PRO A 367 -1.25 -1.84 -21.95
C PRO A 367 0.23 -1.70 -21.51
N ASP A 368 0.86 -0.59 -21.89
CA ASP A 368 2.25 -0.26 -21.62
C ASP A 368 2.41 0.64 -20.40
N TRP A 369 3.55 0.49 -19.72
CA TRP A 369 3.93 1.37 -18.61
C TRP A 369 4.20 2.79 -19.12
N LYS A 370 3.51 3.77 -18.53
CA LYS A 370 3.80 5.20 -18.71
C LYS A 370 4.22 5.80 -17.38
N ILE A 371 5.01 6.87 -17.44
CA ILE A 371 5.31 7.68 -16.26
C ILE A 371 3.97 8.22 -15.73
N ALA A 372 3.70 8.00 -14.45
CA ALA A 372 2.53 8.56 -13.79
C ALA A 372 2.80 10.02 -13.43
N GLU A 373 1.75 10.82 -13.36
CA GLU A 373 1.88 12.18 -12.83
C GLU A 373 2.34 12.11 -11.37
N ALA A 374 3.43 12.80 -11.06
CA ALA A 374 3.92 12.88 -9.70
C ALA A 374 3.01 13.82 -8.90
N ASP A 375 2.55 13.33 -7.75
CA ASP A 375 1.79 14.12 -6.79
C ASP A 375 2.65 15.23 -6.17
N ILE A 376 2.05 16.20 -5.47
CA ILE A 376 2.80 17.13 -4.61
C ILE A 376 2.64 16.80 -3.13
N GLY A 377 3.74 16.87 -2.39
CA GLY A 377 3.75 16.77 -0.94
C GLY A 377 2.88 17.84 -0.28
N SER A 378 2.03 17.40 0.62
CA SER A 378 1.05 18.20 1.36
C SER A 378 0.77 17.55 2.74
N PRO A 379 0.07 18.25 3.64
CA PRO A 379 -0.42 17.62 4.87
C PRO A 379 -1.41 16.47 4.62
N ALA A 380 -1.99 16.37 3.43
CA ALA A 380 -2.84 15.25 3.03
C ALA A 380 -2.06 14.05 2.47
N GLY A 381 -0.75 14.15 2.24
CA GLY A 381 0.03 13.05 1.67
C GLY A 381 1.12 13.54 0.71
N GLY A 382 1.74 12.62 -0.02
CA GLY A 382 2.73 12.94 -1.07
C GLY A 382 4.15 13.24 -0.56
N ALA A 383 4.38 13.16 0.76
CA ALA A 383 5.72 13.21 1.34
C ALA A 383 6.64 12.12 0.75
N ILE A 384 7.95 12.35 0.78
CA ILE A 384 8.97 11.38 0.39
C ILE A 384 9.45 10.64 1.64
N SER A 385 9.68 9.35 1.53
CA SER A 385 10.47 8.59 2.52
C SER A 385 11.14 7.37 1.91
N SER A 386 11.96 6.68 2.71
CA SER A 386 12.52 5.36 2.40
C SER A 386 11.89 4.30 3.32
N ALA A 387 12.00 3.02 2.95
CA ALA A 387 11.52 1.95 3.81
C ALA A 387 12.17 1.97 5.20
N ASP A 388 13.45 2.33 5.28
CA ASP A 388 14.19 2.39 6.54
C ASP A 388 13.75 3.55 7.43
N ASP A 389 13.46 4.71 6.82
CA ASP A 389 12.93 5.85 7.55
C ASP A 389 11.53 5.57 8.09
N LEU A 390 10.70 4.82 7.36
CA LEU A 390 9.40 4.40 7.88
C LEU A 390 9.50 3.42 9.05
N VAL A 391 10.51 2.53 9.05
CA VAL A 391 10.82 1.69 10.23
C VAL A 391 11.22 2.57 11.41
N ARG A 392 12.10 3.55 11.20
CA ARG A 392 12.52 4.50 12.24
C ARG A 392 11.37 5.32 12.79
N PHE A 393 10.46 5.78 11.92
CA PHE A 393 9.22 6.46 12.32
C PHE A 393 8.37 5.59 13.22
N ALA A 394 8.11 4.34 12.81
CA ALA A 394 7.29 3.40 13.57
C ALA A 394 7.87 3.15 14.98
N GLU A 395 9.18 2.96 15.09
CA GLU A 395 9.85 2.76 16.38
C GLU A 395 9.84 4.04 17.25
N ALA A 396 10.10 5.21 16.66
CA ALA A 396 10.04 6.50 17.37
C ALA A 396 8.62 6.80 17.87
N LEU A 397 7.60 6.44 17.09
CA LEU A 397 6.20 6.55 17.47
C LEU A 397 5.88 5.60 18.63
N ARG A 398 6.14 4.30 18.48
CA ARG A 398 5.80 3.26 19.47
C ARG A 398 6.54 3.42 20.81
N SER A 399 7.76 3.94 20.77
CA SER A 399 8.54 4.23 21.98
C SER A 399 8.03 5.45 22.76
N GLY A 400 7.16 6.26 22.15
CA GLY A 400 6.67 7.51 22.73
C GLY A 400 7.66 8.68 22.56
N ARG A 401 8.62 8.57 21.64
CA ARG A 401 9.60 9.63 21.35
C ARG A 401 8.97 10.80 20.61
N LEU A 402 7.99 10.52 19.75
CA LEU A 402 7.34 11.54 18.92
C LEU A 402 6.12 12.15 19.61
N VAL A 403 5.30 11.34 20.26
CA VAL A 403 4.10 11.75 21.02
C VAL A 403 3.99 10.90 22.27
N SER A 404 3.30 11.41 23.29
CA SER A 404 3.06 10.67 24.52
C SER A 404 2.31 9.36 24.23
N LYS A 405 2.59 8.31 25.02
CA LYS A 405 1.96 6.99 24.84
C LYS A 405 0.43 6.99 24.98
N ALA A 406 -0.15 8.07 25.53
CA ALA A 406 -1.60 8.23 25.59
C ALA A 406 -2.24 8.28 24.19
N TRP A 407 -1.50 8.76 23.17
CA TRP A 407 -1.95 8.81 21.77
C TRP A 407 -1.88 7.48 21.03
N LEU A 408 -1.30 6.44 21.64
CA LEU A 408 -1.09 5.12 21.03
C LEU A 408 -2.07 4.05 21.53
N LYS A 409 -3.00 4.43 22.40
CA LYS A 409 -3.96 3.52 23.05
C LYS A 409 -5.25 3.36 22.28
#